data_AF-A0A0D2CQ27-F1
#
_entry.id   AF-A0A0D2CQ27-F1
#
_cell.length_a   1.000
_cell.length_b   1.000
_cell.length_c   1.000
_cell.angle_alpha   90.00
_cell.angle_beta   90.00
_cell.angle_gamma   90.00
#
_symmetry.space_group_name_H-M   'P 1'
#
loop_
_entity.id
_entity.type
_entity.pdbx_description
1 polymer ?
#
loop_
_entity_poly.entity_id
_entity_poly.type
_entity_poly.pdbx_seq_one_letter_code
_entity_poly.pdbx_strand_id
1 'polypeptide(L)'
;MIITYDSLDQQADKDFLSRKVTELSCIRSPPFDYGDIKKRVAKVDGDMNYRRYNHFVPFQRIWLAIHDWISKSQPTRQELLKDLLKVTNQLKIEEDEFLKKYATDASVRRQYDMMLEWAINAICNYWKNYFKGKGTGDKQGTALDTPKDPKQLTRVREAAAELRNALSGIDVILPMDDVFSLKEPGFAKLTAEWEDESEETE
;
A
#
# COMPACT_ATOMS: atom_id res chain seq x y z
N MET A 1 9.44 -2.57 -12.74
CA MET A 1 8.58 -1.65 -13.51
C MET A 1 9.29 -1.27 -14.82
N ILE A 2 8.60 -1.07 -15.95
CA ILE A 2 9.22 -0.48 -17.15
C ILE A 2 8.61 0.90 -17.34
N ILE A 3 9.45 1.93 -17.35
CA ILE A 3 9.00 3.27 -17.71
C ILE A 3 9.32 3.45 -19.19
N THR A 4 8.30 3.64 -20.02
CA THR A 4 8.45 3.94 -21.44
C THR A 4 8.81 5.42 -21.58
N TYR A 5 9.87 5.67 -22.33
CA TYR A 5 10.41 6.99 -22.59
C TYR A 5 10.60 7.11 -24.10
N ASP A 6 10.24 8.25 -24.69
CA ASP A 6 10.71 8.58 -26.04
C ASP A 6 12.24 8.45 -26.06
N SER A 7 12.73 7.64 -27.00
CA SER A 7 14.12 7.24 -27.09
C SER A 7 15.05 8.43 -27.20
N LEU A 8 15.83 8.71 -26.16
CA LEU A 8 17.23 9.16 -26.19
C LEU A 8 17.75 9.44 -24.77
N ASP A 9 19.07 9.36 -24.66
CA ASP A 9 19.95 9.91 -23.62
C ASP A 9 20.19 9.16 -22.30
N GLN A 10 21.39 8.58 -22.27
CA GLN A 10 22.19 8.26 -21.08
C GLN A 10 22.97 9.48 -20.55
N GLN A 11 22.74 10.68 -21.10
CA GLN A 11 23.30 11.94 -20.59
C GLN A 11 22.26 12.67 -19.73
N ALA A 12 22.74 13.53 -18.82
CA ALA A 12 21.92 14.43 -18.04
C ALA A 12 21.15 15.38 -18.97
N ASP A 13 19.99 14.91 -19.40
CA ASP A 13 19.03 15.62 -20.20
C ASP A 13 18.43 16.71 -19.31
N LYS A 14 18.79 17.97 -19.59
CA LYS A 14 18.46 19.14 -18.74
C LYS A 14 16.95 19.30 -18.52
N ASP A 15 16.14 18.72 -19.40
CA ASP A 15 14.68 18.79 -19.34
C ASP A 15 14.04 17.48 -18.85
N PHE A 16 14.83 16.50 -18.39
CA PHE A 16 14.30 15.21 -17.95
C PHE A 16 13.20 15.38 -16.90
N LEU A 17 13.45 16.18 -15.86
CA LEU A 17 12.52 16.36 -14.73
C LEU A 17 11.27 17.18 -15.08
N SER A 18 11.34 18.04 -16.10
CA SER A 18 10.24 18.91 -16.51
C SER A 18 9.26 18.24 -17.48
N ARG A 19 9.61 17.08 -18.04
CA ARG A 19 8.71 16.31 -18.92
C ARG A 19 7.54 15.72 -18.14
N LYS A 20 6.37 15.73 -18.77
CA LYS A 20 5.16 15.09 -18.25
C LYS A 20 5.27 13.56 -18.31
N VAL A 21 4.62 12.91 -17.36
CA VAL A 21 4.40 11.46 -17.35
C VAL A 21 2.93 11.19 -17.69
N THR A 22 2.68 10.40 -18.73
CA THR A 22 1.33 10.08 -19.20
C THR A 22 0.88 8.67 -18.80
N GLU A 23 1.83 7.75 -18.64
CA GLU A 23 1.58 6.36 -18.29
C GLU A 23 2.77 5.76 -17.52
N LEU A 24 2.50 4.68 -16.78
CA LEU A 24 3.53 3.82 -16.19
C LEU A 24 3.23 2.36 -16.51
N SER A 25 4.21 1.62 -17.04
CA SER A 25 4.04 0.18 -17.24
C SER A 25 4.55 -0.62 -16.03
N CYS A 26 3.64 -1.23 -15.27
CA CYS A 26 4.02 -2.14 -14.20
C CYS A 26 4.21 -3.56 -14.71
N ILE A 27 5.47 -3.98 -14.82
CA ILE A 27 5.81 -5.40 -14.76
C ILE A 27 6.10 -5.72 -13.30
N ARG A 28 5.16 -6.43 -12.66
CA ARG A 28 5.33 -6.90 -11.28
C ARG A 28 6.38 -8.00 -11.27
N SER A 29 7.59 -7.66 -10.87
CA SER A 29 8.56 -8.67 -10.44
C SER A 29 8.02 -9.38 -9.19
N PRO A 30 8.36 -10.66 -8.95
CA PRO A 30 8.09 -11.31 -7.68
C PRO A 30 8.60 -10.39 -6.56
N PRO A 31 7.79 -10.16 -5.52
CA PRO A 31 8.16 -9.22 -4.48
C PRO A 31 9.48 -9.66 -3.83
N PHE A 32 10.43 -8.72 -3.78
CA PHE A 32 11.66 -8.82 -3.02
C PHE A 32 11.29 -9.02 -1.54
N ASP A 33 12.00 -9.92 -0.86
CA ASP A 33 11.76 -10.43 0.50
C ASP A 33 10.75 -9.66 1.39
N TYR A 34 9.58 -10.27 1.65
CA TYR A 34 8.59 -9.75 2.61
C TYR A 34 8.92 -10.04 4.08
N GLY A 35 10.10 -10.57 4.39
CA GLY A 35 10.49 -11.01 5.73
C GLY A 35 10.27 -9.94 6.79
N ASP A 36 10.66 -8.69 6.52
CA ASP A 36 10.54 -7.61 7.50
C ASP A 36 9.10 -7.11 7.67
N ILE A 37 8.33 -7.03 6.58
CA ILE A 37 6.88 -6.73 6.66
C ILE A 37 6.19 -7.81 7.50
N LYS A 38 6.49 -9.09 7.26
CA LYS A 38 5.92 -10.22 8.04
C LYS A 38 6.28 -10.12 9.52
N LYS A 39 7.54 -9.80 9.87
CA LYS A 39 7.97 -9.58 11.27
C LYS A 39 7.19 -8.43 11.92
N ARG A 40 7.03 -7.31 11.21
CA ARG A 40 6.27 -6.14 11.72
C ARG A 40 4.80 -6.49 11.96
N VAL A 41 4.16 -7.15 11.00
CA VAL A 41 2.75 -7.55 11.12
C VAL A 41 2.56 -8.58 12.23
N ALA A 42 3.42 -9.60 12.32
CA ALA A 42 3.35 -10.60 13.40
C ALA A 42 3.52 -9.98 14.79
N LYS A 43 4.30 -8.90 14.92
CA LYS A 43 4.46 -8.18 16.20
C LYS A 43 3.18 -7.48 16.66
N VAL A 44 2.37 -6.97 15.72
CA VAL A 44 1.14 -6.21 16.05
C VAL A 44 -0.11 -7.09 16.09
N ASP A 45 -0.19 -8.10 15.22
CA ASP A 45 -1.34 -9.01 15.14
C ASP A 45 -1.17 -10.24 16.06
N GLY A 46 0.01 -10.40 16.66
CA GLY A 46 0.36 -11.54 17.50
C GLY A 46 0.66 -12.82 16.71
N ASP A 47 1.06 -13.86 17.43
CA ASP A 47 1.24 -15.18 16.83
C ASP A 47 -0.09 -15.91 16.75
N MET A 48 -0.89 -15.53 15.76
CA MET A 48 -2.04 -16.35 15.39
C MET A 48 -1.56 -17.60 14.64
N ASN A 49 -2.17 -18.76 14.89
CA ASN A 49 -1.90 -20.04 14.22
C ASN A 49 -2.11 -20.03 12.67
N TYR A 50 -2.28 -18.84 12.08
CA TYR A 50 -2.45 -18.61 10.65
C TYR A 50 -1.13 -18.26 9.98
N ARG A 51 -0.79 -18.99 8.91
CA ARG A 51 0.43 -18.75 8.12
C ARG A 51 0.28 -17.67 7.04
N ARG A 52 -0.90 -17.08 6.88
CA ARG A 52 -1.24 -16.19 5.76
C ARG A 52 -1.25 -14.74 6.18
N TYR A 53 -0.62 -13.91 5.35
CA TYR A 53 -0.65 -12.46 5.41
C TYR A 53 -1.50 -11.99 4.24
N ASN A 54 -2.51 -11.18 4.50
CA ASN A 54 -3.40 -10.66 3.46
C ASN A 54 -3.28 -9.13 3.43
N HIS A 55 -3.42 -8.56 2.22
CA HIS A 55 -3.59 -7.12 2.04
C HIS A 55 -5.06 -6.76 2.21
N PHE A 56 -5.39 -5.74 3.01
CA PHE A 56 -6.78 -5.29 3.08
C PHE A 56 -7.19 -4.51 1.83
N VAL A 57 -6.33 -3.63 1.32
CA VAL A 57 -6.44 -3.08 -0.04
C VAL A 57 -5.42 -3.80 -0.91
N PRO A 58 -5.86 -4.57 -1.92
CA PRO A 58 -4.93 -5.23 -2.83
C PRO A 58 -3.97 -4.27 -3.51
N PHE A 59 -2.71 -4.69 -3.64
CA PHE A 59 -1.65 -3.95 -4.36
C PHE A 59 -2.16 -3.36 -5.68
N GLN A 60 -2.83 -4.18 -6.49
CA GLN A 60 -3.29 -3.78 -7.83
C GLN A 60 -4.29 -2.62 -7.78
N ARG A 61 -5.14 -2.54 -6.74
CA ARG A 61 -6.09 -1.42 -6.59
C ARG A 61 -5.35 -0.11 -6.31
N ILE A 62 -4.34 -0.15 -5.45
CA ILE A 62 -3.51 1.04 -5.14
C ILE A 62 -2.74 1.48 -6.39
N TRP A 63 -2.09 0.53 -7.06
CA TRP A 63 -1.37 0.78 -8.31
C TRP A 63 -2.26 1.43 -9.38
N LEU A 64 -3.43 0.85 -9.63
CA LEU A 64 -4.36 1.36 -10.64
C LEU A 64 -4.87 2.76 -10.31
N ALA A 65 -5.11 3.07 -9.04
CA ALA A 65 -5.53 4.41 -8.62
C ALA A 65 -4.43 5.45 -8.80
N ILE A 66 -3.17 5.11 -8.48
CA ILE A 66 -2.02 5.98 -8.75
C ILE A 66 -1.84 6.16 -10.26
N HIS A 67 -1.96 5.08 -11.04
CA HIS A 67 -1.85 5.13 -12.50
C HIS A 67 -2.95 6.01 -13.12
N ASP A 68 -4.20 5.84 -12.69
CA ASP A 68 -5.34 6.64 -13.16
C ASP A 68 -5.15 8.13 -12.85
N TRP A 69 -4.64 8.46 -11.66
CA TRP A 69 -4.25 9.83 -11.33
C TRP A 69 -3.19 10.36 -12.29
N ILE A 70 -2.08 9.64 -12.51
CA ILE A 70 -1.00 10.06 -13.44
C ILE A 70 -1.57 10.33 -14.83
N SER A 71 -2.41 9.44 -15.36
CA SER A 71 -2.99 9.61 -16.70
C SER A 71 -3.92 10.82 -16.80
N LYS A 72 -4.59 11.20 -15.71
CA LYS A 72 -5.52 12.36 -15.66
C LYS A 72 -4.81 13.68 -15.39
N SER A 73 -3.92 13.73 -14.40
CA SER A 73 -3.23 14.96 -13.98
C SER A 73 -1.99 15.26 -14.81
N GLN A 74 -1.39 14.24 -15.43
CA GLN A 74 -0.18 14.32 -16.25
C GLN A 74 0.93 15.15 -15.59
N PRO A 75 1.34 14.77 -14.35
CA PRO A 75 2.33 15.52 -13.61
C PRO A 75 3.67 15.50 -14.35
N THR A 76 4.48 16.53 -14.15
CA THR A 76 5.91 16.46 -14.51
C THR A 76 6.59 15.36 -13.69
N ARG A 77 7.73 14.84 -14.18
CA ARG A 77 8.52 13.85 -13.43
C ARG A 77 8.89 14.34 -12.03
N GLN A 78 9.23 15.63 -11.92
CA GLN A 78 9.53 16.26 -10.65
C GLN A 78 8.32 16.29 -9.70
N GLU A 79 7.15 16.71 -10.19
CA GLU A 79 5.91 16.72 -9.40
C GLU A 79 5.52 15.31 -8.97
N LEU A 80 5.53 14.35 -9.90
CA LEU A 80 5.21 12.94 -9.63
C LEU A 80 6.07 12.37 -8.49
N LEU A 81 7.39 12.52 -8.58
CA LEU A 81 8.28 11.99 -7.57
C LEU A 81 8.09 12.72 -6.23
N LYS A 82 7.99 14.05 -6.25
CA LYS A 82 7.74 14.84 -5.04
C LYS A 82 6.45 14.43 -4.33
N ASP A 83 5.38 14.22 -5.08
CA ASP A 83 4.07 13.84 -4.57
C ASP A 83 4.07 12.43 -3.98
N LEU A 84 4.70 11.46 -4.65
CA LEU A 84 4.84 10.10 -4.12
C LEU A 84 5.74 10.05 -2.88
N LEU A 85 6.83 10.82 -2.85
CA LEU A 85 7.68 10.96 -1.65
C LEU A 85 6.94 11.64 -0.49
N LYS A 86 6.02 12.57 -0.77
CA LYS A 86 5.14 13.15 0.26
C LYS A 86 4.22 12.08 0.86
N VAL A 87 3.66 11.19 0.03
CA VAL A 87 2.84 10.06 0.51
C VAL A 87 3.67 9.09 1.38
N THR A 88 4.87 8.70 0.95
CA THR A 88 5.73 7.80 1.74
C THR A 88 6.10 8.43 3.09
N ASN A 89 6.40 9.73 3.11
CA ASN A 89 6.66 10.48 4.35
C ASN A 89 5.44 10.52 5.29
N GLN A 90 4.24 10.77 4.76
CA GLN A 90 3.01 10.77 5.55
C GLN A 90 2.70 9.39 6.14
N LEU A 91 3.02 8.31 5.40
CA LEU A 91 2.91 6.93 5.87
C LEU A 91 4.09 6.48 6.76
N LYS A 92 5.08 7.36 6.98
CA LYS A 92 6.31 7.08 7.74
C LYS A 92 7.05 5.85 7.21
N ILE A 93 7.12 5.72 5.88
CA ILE A 93 7.86 4.66 5.21
C ILE A 93 9.29 5.14 5.00
N GLU A 94 10.23 4.44 5.63
CA GLU A 94 11.65 4.71 5.49
C GLU A 94 12.20 4.10 4.20
N GLU A 95 13.09 4.84 3.54
CA GLU A 95 13.87 4.34 2.41
C GLU A 95 14.75 3.18 2.85
N ASP A 96 14.88 2.18 1.97
CA ASP A 96 15.84 1.11 2.19
C ASP A 96 17.28 1.62 1.98
N GLU A 97 18.24 0.95 2.60
CA GLU A 97 19.66 1.34 2.56
C GLU A 97 20.25 1.32 1.14
N PHE A 98 19.67 0.51 0.25
CA PHE A 98 20.09 0.47 -1.14
C PHE A 98 19.69 1.76 -1.87
N LEU A 99 18.45 2.21 -1.70
CA LEU A 99 17.98 3.45 -2.29
C LEU A 99 18.79 4.65 -1.79
N LYS A 100 19.00 4.76 -0.47
CA LYS A 100 19.81 5.84 0.13
C LYS A 100 21.23 5.92 -0.44
N LYS A 101 21.82 4.78 -0.79
CA LYS A 101 23.20 4.70 -1.29
C LYS A 101 23.31 4.95 -2.79
N TYR A 102 22.33 4.50 -3.57
CA TYR A 102 22.45 4.41 -5.03
C TYR A 102 21.51 5.33 -5.82
N ALA A 103 20.49 5.89 -5.17
CA ALA A 103 19.58 6.86 -5.77
C ALA A 103 19.63 8.16 -4.96
N THR A 104 20.60 9.01 -5.27
CA THR A 104 20.86 10.29 -4.59
C THR A 104 20.55 11.51 -5.45
N ASP A 105 20.40 11.33 -6.76
CA ASP A 105 20.16 12.40 -7.73
C ASP A 105 19.04 12.01 -8.71
N ALA A 106 17.84 12.58 -8.50
CA ALA A 106 16.68 12.35 -9.34
C ALA A 106 16.81 12.91 -10.77
N SER A 107 17.81 13.76 -11.06
CA SER A 107 18.09 14.19 -12.44
C SER A 107 18.71 13.08 -13.28
N VAL A 108 19.31 12.07 -12.63
CA VAL A 108 19.83 10.87 -13.30
C VAL A 108 18.68 9.90 -13.50
N ARG A 109 18.29 9.67 -14.76
CA ARG A 109 17.15 8.82 -15.15
C ARG A 109 17.09 7.46 -14.44
N ARG A 110 18.21 6.74 -14.38
CA ARG A 110 18.25 5.43 -13.69
C ARG A 110 17.91 5.56 -12.19
N GLN A 111 18.38 6.62 -11.55
CA GLN A 111 18.12 6.85 -10.13
C GLN A 111 16.69 7.33 -9.90
N TYR A 112 16.15 8.17 -10.80
CA TYR A 112 14.73 8.52 -10.83
C TYR A 112 13.84 7.28 -10.91
N ASP A 113 14.13 6.37 -11.86
CA ASP A 113 13.38 5.12 -12.04
C ASP A 113 13.39 4.28 -10.75
N MET A 114 14.54 4.20 -10.09
CA MET A 114 14.69 3.49 -8.81
C MET A 114 13.85 4.14 -7.69
N MET A 115 13.90 5.47 -7.54
CA MET A 115 13.10 6.18 -6.53
C MET A 115 11.60 6.04 -6.79
N LEU A 116 11.19 6.15 -8.05
CA LEU A 116 9.79 6.04 -8.45
C LEU A 116 9.27 4.61 -8.21
N GLU A 117 10.04 3.60 -8.63
CA GLU A 117 9.71 2.19 -8.37
C GLU A 117 9.61 1.89 -6.88
N TRP A 118 10.57 2.37 -6.10
CA TRP A 118 10.55 2.23 -4.65
C TRP A 118 9.31 2.88 -4.06
N ALA A 119 9.03 4.16 -4.37
CA ALA A 119 7.94 4.90 -3.74
C ALA A 119 6.58 4.23 -4.00
N ILE A 120 6.31 3.82 -5.24
CA ILE A 120 5.04 3.16 -5.57
C ILE A 120 4.94 1.78 -4.91
N ASN A 121 6.01 0.98 -4.95
CA ASN A 121 6.01 -0.33 -4.30
C ASN A 121 5.86 -0.23 -2.78
N ALA A 122 6.48 0.78 -2.16
CA ALA A 122 6.41 1.06 -0.74
C ALA A 122 4.98 1.45 -0.32
N ILE A 123 4.32 2.33 -1.09
CA ILE A 123 2.92 2.72 -0.85
C ILE A 123 1.99 1.50 -1.01
N CYS A 124 2.14 0.73 -2.09
CA CYS A 124 1.27 -0.42 -2.36
C CYS A 124 1.49 -1.56 -1.35
N ASN A 125 2.71 -1.74 -0.85
CA ASN A 125 3.06 -2.71 0.20
C ASN A 125 3.23 -2.05 1.58
N TYR A 126 2.50 -0.95 1.84
CA TYR A 126 2.50 -0.31 3.15
C TYR A 126 2.25 -1.34 4.24
N TRP A 127 3.15 -1.47 5.22
CA TRP A 127 3.13 -2.63 6.13
C TRP A 127 1.83 -2.74 6.95
N LYS A 128 1.18 -1.61 7.30
CA LYS A 128 -0.13 -1.65 7.98
C LYS A 128 -1.28 -2.06 7.07
N ASN A 129 -1.07 -2.06 5.74
CA ASN A 129 -1.97 -2.64 4.75
C ASN A 129 -2.06 -4.16 4.84
N TYR A 130 -1.25 -4.79 5.69
CA TYR A 130 -1.29 -6.22 5.92
C TYR A 130 -1.97 -6.56 7.24
N PHE A 131 -2.61 -7.72 7.26
CA PHE A 131 -2.97 -8.42 8.49
C PHE A 131 -2.67 -9.93 8.35
N LYS A 132 -2.31 -10.56 9.46
CA LYS A 132 -2.10 -12.01 9.54
C LYS A 132 -3.41 -12.63 10.02
N GLY A 133 -4.10 -13.47 9.25
CA GLY A 133 -5.36 -14.07 9.73
C GLY A 133 -6.34 -14.52 8.65
N LYS A 134 -7.55 -14.90 9.09
CA LYS A 134 -8.70 -15.13 8.18
C LYS A 134 -9.31 -13.78 7.82
N GLY A 135 -9.56 -13.58 6.53
CA GLY A 135 -10.32 -12.45 6.05
C GLY A 135 -11.49 -12.85 5.15
N THR A 136 -12.20 -11.84 4.64
CA THR A 136 -13.38 -11.95 3.77
C THR A 136 -13.04 -11.86 2.28
N GLY A 137 -11.79 -11.55 1.94
CA GLY A 137 -11.34 -11.32 0.58
C GLY A 137 -11.45 -12.54 -0.33
N ASP A 138 -11.41 -12.26 -1.63
CA ASP A 138 -11.54 -13.25 -2.72
C ASP A 138 -10.26 -14.05 -2.97
N LYS A 139 -9.14 -13.68 -2.34
CA LYS A 139 -7.78 -14.21 -2.56
C LYS A 139 -7.22 -13.98 -3.97
N GLN A 140 -7.98 -13.37 -4.87
CA GLN A 140 -7.55 -12.97 -6.21
C GLN A 140 -7.00 -11.55 -6.22
N GLY A 141 -7.14 -10.83 -5.11
CA GLY A 141 -6.71 -9.43 -4.99
C GLY A 141 -7.62 -8.49 -5.79
N THR A 142 -8.85 -8.92 -6.08
CA THR A 142 -9.84 -8.07 -6.77
C THR A 142 -10.81 -7.44 -5.78
N ALA A 143 -11.09 -8.10 -4.65
CA ALA A 143 -11.89 -7.58 -3.54
C ALA A 143 -11.02 -7.03 -2.40
N LEU A 144 -11.60 -6.12 -1.61
CA LEU A 144 -11.03 -5.75 -0.31
C LEU A 144 -11.06 -6.97 0.61
N ASP A 145 -10.03 -7.12 1.44
CA ASP A 145 -9.96 -8.20 2.41
C ASP A 145 -10.09 -7.63 3.82
N THR A 146 -11.12 -8.03 4.56
CA THR A 146 -11.33 -7.56 5.93
C THR A 146 -11.11 -8.67 6.94
N PRO A 147 -10.34 -8.43 8.02
CA PRO A 147 -10.10 -9.43 9.03
C PRO A 147 -11.40 -9.79 9.75
N LYS A 148 -11.53 -11.07 10.11
CA LYS A 148 -12.66 -11.54 10.93
C LYS A 148 -12.48 -11.23 12.42
N ASP A 149 -11.24 -10.99 12.86
CA ASP A 149 -10.93 -10.61 14.23
C ASP A 149 -11.26 -9.12 14.47
N PRO A 150 -12.07 -8.78 15.49
CA PRO A 150 -12.47 -7.39 15.74
C PRO A 150 -11.31 -6.44 16.06
N LYS A 151 -10.28 -6.91 16.77
CA LYS A 151 -9.12 -6.06 17.11
C LYS A 151 -8.31 -5.74 15.87
N GLN A 152 -8.12 -6.73 14.99
CA GLN A 152 -7.50 -6.51 13.68
C GLN A 152 -8.34 -5.59 12.80
N LEU A 153 -9.67 -5.69 12.86
CA LEU A 153 -10.56 -4.85 12.07
C LEU A 153 -10.40 -3.37 12.44
N THR A 154 -10.35 -3.03 13.73
CA THR A 154 -10.09 -1.66 14.19
C THR A 154 -8.75 -1.14 13.67
N ARG A 155 -7.67 -1.92 13.83
CA ARG A 155 -6.35 -1.57 13.32
C ARG A 155 -6.33 -1.37 11.79
N VAL A 156 -7.02 -2.25 11.06
CA VAL A 156 -7.13 -2.17 9.59
C VAL A 156 -7.89 -0.92 9.17
N ARG A 157 -8.96 -0.53 9.87
CA ARG A 157 -9.68 0.73 9.59
C ARG A 157 -8.82 1.96 9.83
N GLU A 158 -8.04 1.99 10.90
CA GLU A 158 -7.09 3.07 11.17
C GLU A 158 -6.03 3.14 10.05
N ALA A 159 -5.46 1.99 9.67
CA ALA A 159 -4.51 1.91 8.55
C ALA A 159 -5.11 2.32 7.20
N ALA A 160 -6.38 2.00 6.95
CA ALA A 160 -7.13 2.42 5.77
C ALA A 160 -7.34 3.93 5.75
N ALA A 161 -7.69 4.54 6.88
CA ALA A 161 -7.80 5.99 7.01
C ALA A 161 -6.45 6.68 6.78
N GLU A 162 -5.36 6.15 7.36
CA GLU A 162 -4.01 6.66 7.12
C GLU A 162 -3.64 6.62 5.63
N LEU A 163 -3.85 5.47 4.96
CA LEU A 163 -3.56 5.30 3.53
C LEU A 163 -4.42 6.23 2.66
N ARG A 164 -5.72 6.31 2.94
CA ARG A 164 -6.66 7.20 2.24
C ARG A 164 -6.25 8.66 2.40
N ASN A 165 -5.95 9.09 3.62
CA ASN A 165 -5.56 10.48 3.89
C ASN A 165 -4.24 10.81 3.19
N ALA A 166 -3.27 9.90 3.20
CA ALA A 166 -2.00 10.14 2.54
C ALA A 166 -2.16 10.31 1.02
N LEU A 167 -2.94 9.42 0.39
CA LEU A 167 -3.20 9.46 -1.05
C LEU A 167 -4.12 10.60 -1.47
N SER A 168 -5.07 11.01 -0.62
CA SER A 168 -5.91 12.19 -0.88
C SER A 168 -5.10 13.49 -0.97
N GLY A 169 -3.93 13.54 -0.33
CA GLY A 169 -3.01 14.68 -0.41
C GLY A 169 -2.35 14.89 -1.78
N ILE A 170 -2.60 13.98 -2.73
CA ILE A 170 -2.17 14.01 -4.14
C ILE A 170 -3.34 13.68 -5.09
N ASP A 171 -4.59 13.87 -4.64
CA ASP A 171 -5.82 13.59 -5.41
C ASP A 171 -5.99 12.14 -5.91
N VAL A 172 -5.31 11.18 -5.28
CA VAL A 172 -5.53 9.75 -5.54
C VAL A 172 -6.70 9.25 -4.69
N ILE A 173 -7.78 8.83 -5.36
CA ILE A 173 -8.99 8.35 -4.70
C ILE A 173 -9.00 6.82 -4.70
N LEU A 174 -9.05 6.22 -3.52
CA LEU A 174 -9.24 4.78 -3.35
C LEU A 174 -10.69 4.47 -2.99
N PRO A 175 -11.37 3.55 -3.73
CA PRO A 175 -12.71 3.09 -3.38
C PRO A 175 -12.63 2.16 -2.17
N MET A 176 -12.60 2.77 -0.97
CA MET A 176 -12.52 2.07 0.32
C MET A 176 -13.80 2.21 1.15
N ASP A 177 -14.89 2.73 0.58
CA ASP A 177 -16.12 2.98 1.34
C ASP A 177 -16.65 1.70 2.02
N ASP A 178 -16.40 0.53 1.42
CA ASP A 178 -16.73 -0.78 2.00
C ASP A 178 -15.94 -1.10 3.28
N VAL A 179 -14.70 -0.60 3.45
CA VAL A 179 -13.90 -0.80 4.68
C VAL A 179 -14.53 -0.05 5.86
N PHE A 180 -15.13 1.11 5.57
CA PHE A 180 -15.74 2.00 6.56
C PHE A 180 -17.24 1.74 6.76
N SER A 181 -17.92 1.12 5.80
CA SER A 181 -19.34 0.78 5.85
C SER A 181 -19.64 -0.54 6.56
N LEU A 182 -18.62 -1.39 6.75
CA LEU A 182 -18.72 -2.52 7.65
C LEU A 182 -19.13 -1.98 9.03
N LYS A 183 -20.39 -2.15 9.41
CA LYS A 183 -20.79 -2.02 10.82
C LYS A 183 -19.87 -2.94 11.63
N GLU A 184 -19.44 -2.53 12.83
CA GLU A 184 -18.80 -3.46 13.76
C GLU A 184 -19.62 -4.75 13.79
N PRO A 185 -19.09 -5.89 13.33
CA PRO A 185 -19.84 -7.13 13.38
C PRO A 185 -19.95 -7.51 14.85
N GLY A 186 -21.12 -7.25 15.44
CA GLY A 186 -21.64 -8.06 16.52
C GLY A 186 -21.00 -7.93 17.90
N PHE A 187 -20.59 -6.74 18.35
CA PHE A 187 -20.33 -6.57 19.79
C PHE A 187 -21.58 -6.85 20.66
N ALA A 188 -22.78 -6.66 20.10
CA ALA A 188 -24.03 -7.01 20.76
C ALA A 188 -24.46 -8.49 20.63
N LYS A 189 -23.74 -9.32 19.85
CA LYS A 189 -24.08 -10.74 19.66
C LYS A 189 -23.04 -11.69 20.25
N LEU A 190 -21.76 -11.30 20.28
CA LEU A 190 -20.70 -12.12 20.85
C LEU A 190 -20.66 -12.09 22.39
N THR A 191 -21.19 -11.06 23.04
CA THR A 191 -21.35 -11.07 24.51
C THR A 191 -22.48 -11.99 24.97
N ALA A 192 -23.52 -12.18 24.14
CA ALA A 192 -24.62 -13.09 24.45
C ALA A 192 -24.23 -14.58 24.29
N GLU A 193 -23.43 -14.91 23.28
CA GLU A 193 -23.00 -16.31 23.06
C GLU A 193 -21.86 -16.76 24.01
N TRP A 194 -21.16 -15.83 24.69
CA TRP A 194 -20.13 -16.16 25.69
C TRP A 194 -20.68 -16.26 27.12
N GLU A 195 -21.85 -15.67 27.41
CA GLU A 195 -22.52 -15.83 28.70
C GLU A 195 -23.27 -17.17 28.80
N ASP A 196 -23.83 -17.68 27.68
CA ASP A 196 -24.58 -18.96 27.63
C ASP A 196 -23.69 -20.23 27.73
N GLU A 197 -22.41 -20.19 27.33
CA GLU A 197 -21.52 -21.37 27.43
C GLU A 197 -20.87 -21.54 28.82
N SER A 198 -21.17 -20.67 29.78
CA SER A 198 -20.57 -20.71 31.14
C SER A 198 -21.46 -21.32 32.23
N GLU A 199 -22.70 -21.73 31.92
CA GLU A 199 -23.63 -22.33 32.88
C GLU A 199 -23.80 -23.86 32.76
N GLU A 200 -23.17 -24.54 31.80
CA GLU A 200 -23.22 -26.02 31.69
C GLU A 200 -21.91 -26.71 32.12
N THR A 201 -21.49 -26.50 33.38
CA THR A 201 -20.70 -27.50 34.12
C THR A 201 -20.99 -27.41 35.61
N GLU A 202 -22.00 -28.17 36.07
CA GLU A 202 -22.08 -28.71 37.44
C GLU A 202 -21.61 -30.17 37.46
#